data_AF-A0A817A6Y9-F1
#
_entry.id   AF-A0A817A6Y9-F1
#
_cell.length_a   1.000
_cell.length_b   1.000
_cell.length_c   1.000
_cell.angle_alpha   90.00
_cell.angle_beta   90.00
_cell.angle_gamma   90.00
#
_symmetry.space_group_name_H-M   'P 1'
#
loop_
_entity.id
_entity.type
_entity.pdbx_description
1 polymer ?
#
loop_
_entity_poly.entity_id
_entity_poly.type
_entity_poly.pdbx_seq_one_letter_code
_entity_poly.pdbx_strand_id
1 'polypeptide(L)'
;MAKATSSLVVPIIFLVMFLSVSQNMGGRTCVAVIGTNCVNCRIKCYNNYGNLATAYCDRSGGSPQYYRCQCTFPCGPPKHLNQNKVF
;
A
#
# COMPACT_ATOMS: atom_id res chain seq x y z
N MET A 1 -33.48 -10.89 41.69
CA MET A 1 -32.82 -9.93 40.79
C MET A 1 -31.49 -10.49 40.35
N ALA A 2 -31.24 -10.59 39.04
CA ALA A 2 -29.91 -10.60 38.42
C ALA A 2 -30.11 -10.47 36.91
N LYS A 3 -30.38 -9.24 36.46
CA LYS A 3 -30.56 -8.88 35.05
C LYS A 3 -29.17 -8.81 34.40
N ALA A 4 -28.58 -9.97 34.13
CA ALA A 4 -27.19 -10.10 33.65
C ALA A 4 -27.06 -10.12 32.11
N THR A 5 -28.08 -9.66 31.38
CA THR A 5 -28.04 -9.57 29.91
C THR A 5 -27.29 -8.34 29.39
N SER A 6 -27.03 -7.33 30.24
CA SER A 6 -26.35 -6.09 29.82
C SER A 6 -24.81 -6.15 29.83
N SER A 7 -24.20 -7.18 30.43
CA SER A 7 -22.73 -7.23 30.57
C SER A 7 -22.01 -7.60 29.27
N LEU A 8 -22.65 -8.43 28.42
CA LEU A 8 -22.01 -8.93 27.20
C LEU A 8 -22.03 -7.93 26.03
N VAL A 9 -22.91 -6.94 26.07
CA VAL A 9 -23.07 -5.97 24.98
C VAL A 9 -21.87 -5.02 24.91
N VAL A 10 -21.33 -4.64 26.07
CA VAL A 10 -20.18 -3.74 26.20
C VAL A 10 -18.90 -4.29 25.55
N PRO A 11 -18.44 -5.53 25.85
CA PRO A 11 -17.23 -6.08 25.22
C PRO A 11 -17.41 -6.32 23.72
N ILE A 12 -18.62 -6.66 23.26
CA ILE A 12 -18.89 -6.86 21.82
C ILE A 12 -18.77 -5.52 21.08
N ILE A 13 -19.40 -4.45 21.56
CA ILE A 13 -19.29 -3.12 20.95
C ILE A 13 -17.83 -2.67 20.87
N PHE A 14 -17.04 -2.92 21.93
CA PHE A 14 -15.62 -2.58 21.97
C PHE A 14 -14.82 -3.32 20.88
N LEU A 15 -15.11 -4.61 20.67
CA LEU A 15 -14.49 -5.40 19.60
C LEU A 15 -14.85 -4.88 18.20
N VAL A 16 -16.12 -4.51 17.96
CA VAL A 16 -16.53 -3.99 16.64
C VAL A 16 -15.90 -2.64 16.34
N MET A 17 -15.76 -1.76 17.33
CA MET A 17 -15.06 -0.47 17.18
C MET A 17 -13.57 -0.67 16.86
N PHE A 18 -12.87 -1.58 17.53
CA PHE A 18 -11.45 -1.87 17.25
C PHE A 18 -11.21 -2.46 15.85
N LEU A 19 -12.09 -3.37 15.40
CA LEU A 19 -12.01 -3.96 14.06
C LEU A 19 -12.29 -2.92 12.96
N SER A 20 -13.23 -1.99 13.18
CA SER A 20 -13.59 -0.96 12.20
C SER A 20 -12.55 0.18 12.07
N VAL A 21 -11.75 0.44 13.10
CA VAL A 21 -10.58 1.35 13.00
C VAL A 21 -9.51 0.78 12.05
N SER A 22 -9.40 -0.54 11.98
CA SER A 22 -8.41 -1.23 11.13
C SER A 22 -8.80 -1.24 9.64
N GLN A 23 -10.08 -0.98 9.33
CA GLN A 23 -10.60 -0.99 7.95
C GLN A 23 -10.63 0.40 7.30
N ASN A 24 -10.57 1.49 8.08
CA ASN A 24 -10.73 2.86 7.59
C ASN A 24 -9.44 3.69 7.53
N MET A 25 -8.30 3.12 7.91
CA MET A 25 -7.02 3.84 7.96
C MET A 25 -6.00 3.14 7.06
N GLY A 26 -5.98 3.52 5.78
CA GLY A 26 -4.94 3.14 4.84
C GLY A 26 -5.49 2.42 3.63
N GLY A 27 -5.65 3.15 2.52
CA GLY A 27 -5.73 2.50 1.22
C GLY A 27 -4.54 1.55 1.08
N ARG A 28 -4.79 0.32 0.61
CA ARG A 28 -3.74 -0.68 0.40
C ARG A 28 -2.60 -0.05 -0.40
N THR A 29 -1.37 -0.12 0.08
CA THR A 29 -0.18 0.33 -0.65
C THR A 29 0.49 -0.86 -1.32
N CYS A 30 0.74 -0.75 -2.62
CA CYS A 30 1.40 -1.74 -3.45
C CYS A 30 2.86 -1.36 -3.62
N VAL A 31 3.73 -2.36 -3.72
CA VAL A 31 5.16 -2.17 -3.97
C VAL A 31 5.55 -2.95 -5.22
N ALA A 32 6.30 -2.31 -6.12
CA ALA A 32 6.84 -2.94 -7.31
C ALA A 32 8.29 -2.56 -7.53
N VAL A 33 9.08 -3.47 -8.10
CA VAL A 33 10.48 -3.23 -8.43
C VAL A 33 10.62 -3.05 -9.93
N ILE A 34 11.07 -1.87 -10.38
CA ILE A 34 11.20 -1.54 -11.81
C ILE A 34 12.65 -1.26 -12.20
N GLY A 35 13.37 -2.36 -12.44
CA GLY A 35 14.69 -2.34 -13.05
C GLY A 35 15.87 -2.28 -12.07
N THR A 36 17.05 -2.32 -12.66
CA THR A 36 18.35 -2.25 -11.99
C THR A 36 18.90 -0.83 -12.13
N ASN A 37 19.48 -0.30 -11.06
CA ASN A 37 19.91 1.09 -10.86
C ASN A 37 18.76 2.10 -10.57
N CYS A 38 19.13 3.20 -9.92
CA CYS A 38 18.26 4.27 -9.44
C CYS A 38 18.20 5.50 -10.34
N VAL A 39 18.94 5.51 -11.45
CA VAL A 39 18.88 6.58 -12.44
C VAL A 39 17.44 6.74 -12.94
N ASN A 40 16.89 7.94 -12.75
CA ASN A 40 15.52 8.31 -13.11
C ASN A 40 14.41 7.46 -12.48
N CYS A 41 14.68 6.82 -11.33
CA CYS A 41 13.72 5.95 -10.65
C CYS A 41 12.35 6.62 -10.40
N ARG A 42 12.36 7.90 -10.00
CA ARG A 42 11.12 8.70 -9.83
C ARG A 42 10.29 8.81 -11.09
N ILE A 43 10.92 9.17 -12.21
CA ILE A 43 10.25 9.32 -13.50
C ILE A 43 9.68 7.98 -13.95
N LYS A 44 10.44 6.89 -13.79
CA LYS A 44 9.99 5.54 -14.11
C LYS A 44 8.77 5.14 -13.28
N CYS A 45 8.76 5.39 -11.96
CA CYS A 45 7.61 5.08 -11.12
C CYS A 45 6.37 5.88 -11.53
N TYR A 46 6.53 7.17 -11.84
CA TYR A 46 5.41 8.03 -12.23
C TYR A 46 4.83 7.61 -13.58
N ASN A 47 5.67 7.23 -14.53
CA ASN A 47 5.22 6.76 -15.84
C ASN A 47 4.48 5.41 -15.77
N ASN A 48 4.84 4.53 -14.81
CA ASN A 48 4.20 3.22 -14.67
C ASN A 48 2.95 3.24 -13.79
N TYR A 49 2.95 4.03 -12.71
CA TYR A 49 1.93 3.95 -11.66
C TYR A 49 1.20 5.27 -11.40
N GLY A 50 1.55 6.34 -12.11
CA GLY A 50 0.95 7.67 -11.98
C GLY A 50 1.64 8.57 -10.96
N ASN A 51 1.15 9.81 -10.86
CA ASN A 51 1.70 10.85 -9.98
C ASN A 51 1.56 10.56 -8.47
N LEU A 52 0.68 9.63 -8.09
CA LEU A 52 0.51 9.17 -6.71
C LEU A 52 1.56 8.11 -6.31
N ALA A 53 2.36 7.63 -7.26
CA ALA A 53 3.45 6.73 -6.96
C ALA A 53 4.57 7.47 -6.22
N THR A 54 5.28 6.75 -5.37
CA THR A 54 6.49 7.18 -4.68
C THR A 54 7.62 6.28 -5.15
N ALA A 55 8.81 6.85 -5.32
CA ALA A 55 9.97 6.11 -5.80
C ALA A 55 11.06 6.05 -4.73
N TYR A 56 11.62 4.87 -4.55
CA TYR A 56 12.70 4.59 -3.62
C TYR A 56 13.84 3.84 -4.33
N CYS A 57 15.07 4.21 -3.98
CA CYS A 57 16.27 3.54 -4.45
C CYS A 57 16.73 2.59 -3.36
N ASP A 58 16.48 1.30 -3.54
CA ASP A 58 16.97 0.27 -2.65
C ASP A 58 18.46 0.00 -2.90
N ARG A 59 19.28 0.38 -1.93
CA ARG A 59 20.74 0.26 -1.97
C ARG A 59 21.27 -0.96 -1.22
N SER A 60 20.38 -1.86 -0.78
CA SER A 60 20.75 -3.04 0.01
C SER A 60 21.75 -3.97 -0.70
N GLY A 61 21.86 -3.89 -2.03
CA GLY A 61 22.83 -4.65 -2.83
C GLY A 61 24.29 -4.18 -2.75
N GLY A 62 24.61 -3.14 -1.96
CA GLY A 62 25.99 -2.71 -1.66
C GLY A 62 26.71 -1.95 -2.79
N SER A 63 26.54 -2.35 -4.05
CA SER A 63 27.10 -1.65 -5.22
C SER A 63 26.01 -1.03 -6.12
N PRO A 64 26.30 0.08 -6.83
CA PRO A 64 25.34 0.77 -7.70
C PRO A 64 24.65 -0.13 -8.74
N GLN A 65 25.34 -1.16 -9.18
CA GLN A 65 24.87 -2.15 -10.15
C GLN A 65 23.74 -3.03 -9.59
N TYR A 66 23.70 -3.21 -8.27
CA TYR A 66 22.70 -4.00 -7.55
C TYR A 66 21.61 -3.16 -6.91
N TYR A 67 21.66 -1.84 -7.06
CA TYR A 67 20.59 -1.00 -6.57
C TYR A 67 19.31 -1.29 -7.34
N ARG A 68 18.18 -1.32 -6.64
CA ARG A 68 16.88 -1.59 -7.26
C ARG A 68 15.97 -0.39 -7.11
N CYS A 69 15.31 -0.01 -8.20
CA CYS A 69 14.29 1.01 -8.15
C CYS A 69 12.98 0.38 -7.66
N GLN A 70 12.52 0.77 -6.48
CA GLN A 70 11.24 0.35 -5.91
C GLN A 70 10.22 1.49 -6.03
N CYS A 71 8.98 1.15 -6.39
CA CYS A 71 7.85 2.08 -6.41
C CYS A 71 6.82 1.65 -5.40
N THR A 72 6.33 2.59 -4.60
CA THR A 72 5.17 2.41 -3.73
C THR A 72 4.01 3.22 -4.30
N PHE A 73 2.86 2.61 -4.50
CA PHE A 73 1.69 3.28 -5.11
C PHE A 73 0.39 2.74 -4.50
N PRO A 74 -0.72 3.50 -4.54
CA PRO A 74 -2.00 2.99 -4.08
C PRO A 74 -2.42 1.74 -4.88
N CYS A 75 -2.66 0.62 -4.18
CA CYS A 75 -3.28 -0.57 -4.76
C CYS A 75 -4.76 -0.28 -5.05
N GLY A 76 -5.17 -0.56 -6.27
CA GLY A 76 -6.51 -0.29 -6.78
C GLY A 76 -6.39 0.23 -8.20
N PRO A 77 -7.47 0.26 -8.98
CA PRO A 77 -7.40 0.80 -10.33
C PRO A 77 -7.00 2.27 -10.22
N PRO A 78 -5.78 2.65 -10.65
CA PRO A 78 -5.49 4.07 -10.74
C PRO A 78 -6.46 4.60 -11.77
N LYS A 79 -7.13 5.71 -11.46
CA LYS A 79 -8.08 6.37 -12.38
C LYS A 79 -7.40 6.90 -13.66
N HIS A 80 -6.17 6.46 -13.97
CA HIS A 80 -5.39 6.78 -15.16
C HIS A 80 -4.58 5.61 -15.76
N LEU A 81 -4.73 4.35 -15.30
CA LEU A 81 -4.20 3.23 -16.12
C LEU A 81 -5.25 2.82 -17.15
N ASN A 82 -4.91 3.14 -18.39
CA ASN A 82 -5.40 2.46 -19.58
C ASN A 82 -5.41 0.93 -19.32
N GLN A 83 -6.59 0.35 -19.26
CA GLN A 83 -6.84 -1.05 -18.86
C GLN A 83 -6.35 -2.09 -19.89
N ASN A 84 -5.54 -1.73 -20.90
CA ASN A 84 -5.14 -2.64 -21.99
C ASN A 84 -3.88 -3.48 -21.76
N LYS A 85 -3.42 -3.70 -20.53
CA LYS A 85 -2.36 -4.68 -20.27
C LYS A 85 -2.71 -5.59 -19.11
N VAL A 86 -3.73 -6.40 -19.33
CA VAL A 86 -3.86 -7.72 -18.72
C VAL A 86 -3.69 -8.71 -19.86
N PHE A 87 -2.52 -9.35 -19.93
CA PHE A 87 -2.29 -10.62 -20.62
C PHE A 87 -1.79 -11.60 -19.58
#